data_AF-A0A1A8H1I6-F1
#
_entry.id   AF-A0A1A8H1I6-F1
#
_cell.length_a   1.000
_cell.length_b   1.000
_cell.length_c   1.000
_cell.angle_alpha   90.00
_cell.angle_beta   90.00
_cell.angle_gamma   90.00
#
_symmetry.space_group_name_H-M   'P 1'
#
loop_
_entity.id
_entity.type
_entity.pdbx_description
1 polymer ?
#
loop_
_entity_poly.entity_id
_entity_poly.type
_entity_poly.pdbx_seq_one_letter_code
_entity_poly.pdbx_strand_id
1 'polypeptide(L)'
;TASTAVQSDSDDGMDEFMDKFKTQRYKKGFNEDTWEEEFDKIPMFMKEAPENINPREYPELACLQSIIHDEDRPPEEQAKSLKNEGNAYFKERSYKQAVVSYTAALKVKCGDEELRAVILTNRAASHFHLGAHIQ
;
A
#
# COMPACT_ATOMS: atom_id res chain seq x y z
N THR A 1 -56.26 24.10 -17.62
CA THR A 1 -55.09 24.94 -17.98
C THR A 1 -54.51 25.55 -16.72
N ALA A 2 -53.35 25.08 -16.27
CA ALA A 2 -52.45 25.75 -15.32
C ALA A 2 -51.16 24.91 -15.35
N SER A 3 -50.22 25.19 -16.25
CA SER A 3 -49.22 26.27 -16.21
C SER A 3 -48.15 26.02 -15.15
N THR A 4 -47.06 25.39 -15.62
CA THR A 4 -45.65 25.71 -15.39
C THR A 4 -45.23 26.15 -13.98
N ALA A 5 -44.49 25.28 -13.30
CA ALA A 5 -43.54 25.67 -12.26
C ALA A 5 -42.20 24.98 -12.54
N VAL A 6 -41.42 25.57 -13.45
CA VAL A 6 -39.97 25.36 -13.48
C VAL A 6 -39.42 25.98 -12.20
N GLN A 7 -39.01 25.15 -11.26
CA GLN A 7 -38.28 25.57 -10.06
C GLN A 7 -36.90 26.05 -10.52
N SER A 8 -36.73 27.36 -10.63
CA SER A 8 -35.43 28.02 -10.71
C SER A 8 -34.81 28.03 -9.31
N ASP A 9 -34.19 26.91 -8.92
CA ASP A 9 -33.41 26.83 -7.68
C ASP A 9 -32.03 27.47 -7.91
N SER A 10 -32.00 28.79 -7.69
CA SER A 10 -30.91 29.62 -7.18
C SER A 10 -29.45 29.22 -7.54
N ASP A 11 -28.95 29.79 -8.65
CA ASP A 11 -27.53 29.84 -9.04
C ASP A 11 -26.68 30.70 -8.06
N ASP A 12 -27.33 31.67 -7.40
CA ASP A 12 -26.70 32.66 -6.51
C ASP A 12 -26.00 32.04 -5.29
N GLY A 13 -26.51 30.92 -4.78
CA GLY A 13 -25.92 30.22 -3.64
C GLY A 13 -24.62 29.49 -3.97
N MET A 14 -24.47 29.06 -5.23
CA MET A 14 -23.26 28.39 -5.72
C MET A 14 -22.16 29.40 -6.00
N ASP A 15 -22.50 30.59 -6.49
CA ASP A 15 -21.57 31.68 -6.71
C ASP A 15 -21.00 32.23 -5.40
N GLU A 16 -21.84 32.47 -4.37
CA GLU A 16 -21.36 32.85 -3.02
C GLU A 16 -20.46 31.77 -2.40
N PHE A 17 -20.74 30.49 -2.64
CA PHE A 17 -19.92 29.38 -2.18
C PHE A 17 -18.57 29.37 -2.90
N MET A 18 -18.54 29.54 -4.23
CA MET A 18 -17.31 29.60 -5.02
C MET A 18 -16.43 30.81 -4.69
N ASP A 19 -17.03 31.98 -4.41
CA ASP A 19 -16.28 33.17 -4.01
C ASP A 19 -15.60 33.02 -2.64
N LYS A 20 -16.20 32.25 -1.72
CA LYS A 20 -15.52 31.85 -0.48
C LYS A 20 -14.28 30.99 -0.72
N PHE A 21 -14.27 30.11 -1.73
CA PHE A 21 -13.08 29.30 -2.07
C PHE A 21 -11.97 30.13 -2.73
N LYS A 22 -12.32 31.14 -3.53
CA LYS A 22 -11.33 32.03 -4.16
C LYS A 22 -10.68 32.99 -3.17
N THR A 23 -11.43 33.42 -2.14
CA THR A 23 -10.95 34.39 -1.15
C THR A 23 -10.24 33.75 0.04
N GLN A 24 -10.57 32.51 0.39
CA GLN A 24 -9.88 31.75 1.43
C GLN A 24 -8.70 30.97 0.85
N ARG A 25 -7.53 31.62 0.75
CA ARG A 25 -6.26 30.91 0.56
C ARG A 25 -6.11 29.85 1.66
N TYR A 26 -5.83 28.62 1.27
CA TYR A 26 -5.54 27.52 2.19
C TYR A 26 -4.30 27.88 3.04
N LYS A 27 -4.52 28.38 4.26
CA LYS A 27 -3.46 28.92 5.14
C LYS A 27 -2.50 27.86 5.69
N LYS A 28 -2.76 26.59 5.41
CA LYS A 28 -1.99 25.45 5.90
C LYS A 28 -1.16 24.77 4.79
N GLY A 29 -1.09 25.39 3.62
CA GLY A 29 -0.25 24.94 2.52
C GLY A 29 1.21 25.32 2.74
N PHE A 30 2.09 24.71 1.98
CA PHE A 30 3.51 25.07 1.93
C PHE A 30 3.68 26.54 1.53
N ASN A 31 4.72 27.18 2.06
CA ASN A 31 5.00 28.57 1.71
C ASN A 31 5.52 28.67 0.27
N GLU A 32 4.93 29.51 -0.58
CA GLU A 32 5.32 29.62 -2.01
C GLU A 32 6.82 29.88 -2.21
N ASP A 33 7.43 30.64 -1.29
CA ASP A 33 8.86 30.98 -1.36
C ASP A 33 9.79 29.90 -0.79
N THR A 34 9.27 28.93 -0.02
CA THR A 34 10.06 27.91 0.71
C THR A 34 9.61 26.48 0.41
N TRP A 35 8.66 26.31 -0.51
CA TRP A 35 8.02 25.02 -0.77
C TRP A 35 8.99 23.93 -1.22
N GLU A 36 10.02 24.27 -2.00
CA GLU A 36 11.02 23.28 -2.44
C GLU A 36 11.77 22.65 -1.26
N GLU A 37 12.15 23.47 -0.27
CA GLU A 37 12.84 23.00 0.94
C GLU A 37 11.91 22.18 1.84
N GLU A 38 10.61 22.49 1.84
CA GLU A 38 9.61 21.73 2.58
C GLU A 38 9.30 20.39 1.89
N PHE A 39 9.32 20.36 0.55
CA PHE A 39 9.19 19.14 -0.26
C PHE A 39 10.40 18.22 -0.11
N ASP A 40 11.61 18.78 -0.10
CA ASP A 40 12.85 18.01 0.12
C ASP A 40 12.93 17.41 1.54
N LYS A 41 12.04 17.78 2.47
CA LYS A 41 11.90 17.11 3.78
C LYS A 41 10.92 15.95 3.76
N ILE A 42 10.09 15.83 2.72
CA ILE A 42 9.11 14.77 2.59
C ILE A 42 9.78 13.60 1.87
N PRO A 43 9.94 12.42 2.49
CA PRO A 43 10.61 11.29 1.87
C PRO A 43 10.08 10.89 0.48
N MET A 44 8.79 11.10 0.22
CA MET A 44 8.18 10.79 -1.09
C MET A 44 8.64 11.76 -2.19
N PHE A 45 9.08 12.97 -1.84
CA PHE A 45 9.44 14.04 -2.78
C PHE A 45 10.90 14.51 -2.64
N MET A 46 11.67 13.91 -1.74
CA MET A 46 13.11 14.12 -1.59
C MET A 46 13.83 13.87 -2.91
N LYS A 47 14.53 14.89 -3.43
CA LYS A 47 15.36 14.78 -4.65
C LYS A 47 16.53 13.80 -4.47
N GLU A 48 17.08 13.72 -3.27
CA GLU A 48 18.21 12.86 -2.92
C GLU A 48 17.92 12.10 -1.62
N ALA A 49 18.14 10.79 -1.63
CA ALA A 49 18.02 9.98 -0.43
C ALA A 49 19.19 10.28 0.52
N PRO A 50 18.94 10.58 1.81
CA PRO A 50 20.02 10.78 2.77
C PRO A 50 20.86 9.49 2.90
N GLU A 51 22.18 9.60 2.82
CA GLU A 51 23.09 8.44 2.94
C GLU A 51 23.04 7.78 4.33
N ASN A 52 22.56 8.48 5.36
CA ASN A 52 22.40 7.96 6.72
C ASN A 52 21.11 8.48 7.38
N ILE A 53 20.06 7.67 7.37
CA ILE A 53 18.79 8.00 8.03
C ILE A 53 18.92 7.63 9.51
N ASN A 54 19.08 8.63 10.40
CA ASN A 54 19.15 8.39 11.84
C ASN A 54 17.74 8.13 12.40
N PRO A 55 17.43 6.93 12.92
CA PRO A 55 16.08 6.57 13.37
C PRO A 55 15.56 7.41 14.56
N ARG A 56 16.46 8.13 15.26
CA ARG A 56 16.10 9.01 16.37
C ARG A 56 15.68 10.41 15.94
N GLU A 57 16.14 10.85 14.78
CA GLU A 57 15.93 12.21 14.27
C GLU A 57 14.69 12.27 13.39
N TYR A 58 14.37 11.15 12.73
CA TYR A 58 13.22 11.03 11.85
C TYR A 58 12.51 9.67 12.00
N PRO A 59 11.71 9.48 13.06
CA PRO A 59 11.01 8.22 13.31
C PRO A 59 10.01 7.86 12.20
N GLU A 60 9.36 8.86 11.58
CA GLU A 60 8.51 8.65 10.41
C GLU A 60 9.28 8.17 9.18
N LEU A 61 10.50 8.65 8.97
CA LEU A 61 11.38 8.17 7.90
C LEU A 61 11.81 6.72 8.15
N ALA A 62 12.12 6.35 9.39
CA ALA A 62 12.46 4.96 9.75
C ALA A 62 11.27 4.00 9.55
N CYS A 63 10.04 4.46 9.84
CA CYS A 63 8.82 3.70 9.58
C CYS A 63 8.56 3.54 8.08
N LEU A 64 8.76 4.60 7.29
CA LEU A 64 8.59 4.51 5.84
C LEU A 64 9.68 3.65 5.19
N GLN A 65 10.91 3.77 5.67
CA GLN A 65 12.04 2.94 5.29
C GLN A 65 11.78 1.46 5.62
N SER A 66 11.22 1.11 6.78
CA SER A 66 10.90 -0.29 7.06
C SER A 66 9.83 -0.87 6.11
N ILE A 67 8.88 -0.04 5.65
CA ILE A 67 7.86 -0.43 4.66
C ILE A 67 8.46 -0.58 3.26
N ILE A 68 9.35 0.34 2.85
CA ILE A 68 9.99 0.33 1.52
C ILE A 68 11.06 -0.77 1.42
N HIS A 69 11.86 -0.95 2.46
CA HIS A 69 12.95 -1.92 2.51
C HIS A 69 12.49 -3.32 2.96
N ASP A 70 11.19 -3.58 3.03
CA ASP A 70 10.66 -4.93 3.25
C ASP A 70 11.11 -5.90 2.12
N GLU A 71 11.40 -5.32 0.94
CA GLU A 71 12.00 -5.98 -0.24
C GLU A 71 13.52 -6.22 -0.12
N ASP A 72 14.23 -5.53 0.79
CA ASP A 72 15.66 -5.74 1.06
C ASP A 72 15.93 -6.74 2.19
N ARG A 73 14.86 -7.30 2.80
CA ARG A 73 15.02 -8.36 3.78
C ARG A 73 15.76 -9.56 3.18
N PRO A 74 16.52 -10.31 3.98
CA PRO A 74 17.18 -11.52 3.54
C PRO A 74 16.18 -12.44 2.80
N PRO A 75 16.56 -13.03 1.65
CA PRO A 75 15.68 -13.92 0.88
C PRO A 75 15.06 -15.05 1.72
N GLU A 76 15.77 -15.49 2.76
CA GLU A 76 15.30 -16.48 3.73
C GLU A 76 14.12 -15.97 4.58
N GLU A 77 14.20 -14.74 5.07
CA GLU A 77 13.13 -14.12 5.86
C GLU A 77 11.91 -13.81 4.99
N GLN A 78 12.13 -13.33 3.76
CA GLN A 78 11.07 -13.11 2.79
C GLN A 78 10.31 -14.40 2.46
N ALA A 79 11.04 -15.48 2.16
CA ALA A 79 10.44 -16.78 1.88
C ALA A 79 9.67 -17.32 3.10
N LYS A 80 10.19 -17.13 4.32
CA LYS A 80 9.49 -17.51 5.57
C LYS A 80 8.23 -16.69 5.81
N SER A 81 8.27 -15.38 5.56
CA SER A 81 7.12 -14.48 5.70
C SER A 81 6.00 -14.87 4.73
N LEU A 82 6.32 -15.03 3.44
CA LEU A 82 5.37 -15.45 2.41
C LEU A 82 4.81 -16.85 2.65
N LYS A 83 5.61 -17.78 3.20
CA LYS A 83 5.13 -19.09 3.66
C LYS A 83 4.10 -18.94 4.78
N ASN A 84 4.36 -18.08 5.77
CA ASN A 84 3.45 -17.86 6.89
C ASN A 84 2.15 -17.17 6.44
N GLU A 85 2.24 -16.23 5.50
CA GLU A 85 1.10 -15.59 4.86
C GLU A 85 0.24 -16.61 4.09
N GLY A 86 0.87 -17.47 3.28
CA GLY A 86 0.19 -18.57 2.60
C GLY A 86 -0.49 -19.53 3.58
N ASN A 87 0.15 -19.81 4.73
CA ASN A 87 -0.44 -20.64 5.79
C ASN A 87 -1.65 -19.96 6.45
N ALA A 88 -1.65 -18.63 6.59
CA ALA A 88 -2.80 -17.89 7.11
C ALA A 88 -3.99 -18.01 6.14
N TYR A 89 -3.77 -17.77 4.84
CA TYR A 89 -4.80 -17.95 3.82
C TYR A 89 -5.30 -19.39 3.73
N PHE A 90 -4.43 -20.38 3.93
CA PHE A 90 -4.83 -21.78 3.97
C PHE A 90 -5.78 -22.08 5.15
N LYS A 91 -5.51 -21.52 6.33
CA LYS A 91 -6.39 -21.64 7.51
C LYS A 91 -7.74 -20.95 7.29
N GLU A 92 -7.75 -19.82 6.58
CA GLU A 92 -8.96 -19.08 6.21
C GLU A 92 -9.74 -19.74 5.06
N ARG A 93 -9.27 -20.88 4.53
CA ARG A 93 -9.81 -21.57 3.34
C ARG A 93 -9.75 -20.74 2.05
N SER A 94 -8.99 -19.64 2.06
CA SER A 94 -8.67 -18.81 0.90
C SER A 94 -7.57 -19.47 0.06
N TYR A 95 -7.83 -20.69 -0.43
CA TYR A 95 -6.81 -21.52 -1.10
C TYR A 95 -6.21 -20.87 -2.36
N LYS A 96 -6.99 -20.05 -3.08
CA LYS A 96 -6.49 -19.28 -4.24
C LYS A 96 -5.40 -18.29 -3.83
N GLN A 97 -5.61 -17.56 -2.73
CA GLN A 97 -4.62 -16.60 -2.22
C GLN A 97 -3.40 -17.32 -1.65
N ALA A 98 -3.61 -18.44 -0.94
CA ALA A 98 -2.52 -19.28 -0.44
C ALA A 98 -1.58 -19.72 -1.57
N VAL A 99 -2.12 -20.19 -2.71
CA VAL A 99 -1.31 -20.57 -3.88
C VAL A 99 -0.49 -19.39 -4.42
N VAL A 100 -1.05 -18.18 -4.45
CA VAL A 100 -0.34 -16.98 -4.89
C VAL A 100 0.82 -16.65 -3.95
N SER A 101 0.60 -16.61 -2.64
CA SER A 101 1.65 -16.32 -1.65
C SER A 101 2.75 -17.39 -1.66
N TYR A 102 2.41 -18.69 -1.75
CA TYR A 102 3.42 -19.74 -1.90
C TYR A 102 4.19 -19.65 -3.22
N THR A 103 3.55 -19.24 -4.31
CA THR A 103 4.22 -19.05 -5.60
C THR A 103 5.16 -17.86 -5.56
N ALA A 104 4.79 -16.77 -4.88
CA ALA A 104 5.69 -15.66 -4.60
C ALA A 104 6.89 -16.12 -3.75
N ALA A 105 6.66 -16.93 -2.71
CA ALA A 105 7.73 -17.48 -1.87
C ALA A 105 8.75 -18.33 -2.66
N LEU A 106 8.31 -19.04 -3.71
CA LEU A 106 9.19 -19.81 -4.59
C LEU A 106 9.99 -18.96 -5.58
N LYS A 107 9.54 -17.73 -5.87
CA LYS A 107 10.28 -16.79 -6.73
C LYS A 107 11.45 -16.15 -5.98
N VAL A 108 11.34 -16.04 -4.65
CA VAL A 108 12.43 -15.59 -3.80
C VAL A 108 13.56 -16.62 -3.88
N LYS A 109 14.75 -16.19 -4.30
CA LYS A 109 15.94 -17.05 -4.41
C LYS A 109 16.53 -17.34 -3.02
N CYS A 110 15.80 -18.11 -2.23
CA CYS A 110 16.29 -18.65 -0.98
C CYS A 110 17.18 -19.87 -1.26
N GLY A 111 18.37 -19.92 -0.64
CA GLY A 111 19.31 -21.05 -0.77
C GLY A 111 18.91 -22.29 0.06
N ASP A 112 17.82 -22.20 0.82
CA ASP A 112 17.31 -23.26 1.67
C ASP A 112 16.39 -24.21 0.88
N GLU A 113 16.93 -25.38 0.53
CA GLU A 113 16.19 -26.43 -0.20
C GLU A 113 15.06 -27.06 0.64
N GLU A 114 15.22 -27.13 1.96
CA GLU A 114 14.22 -27.69 2.87
C GLU A 114 13.00 -26.79 2.93
N LEU A 115 13.20 -25.48 3.09
CA LEU A 115 12.13 -24.49 3.05
C LEU A 115 11.38 -24.54 1.71
N ARG A 116 12.12 -24.67 0.59
CA ARG A 116 11.53 -24.78 -0.74
C ARG A 116 10.66 -26.03 -0.89
N ALA A 117 11.11 -27.17 -0.37
CA ALA A 117 10.34 -28.42 -0.37
C ALA A 117 9.03 -28.29 0.44
N VAL A 118 9.08 -27.63 1.60
CA VAL A 118 7.90 -27.37 2.42
C VAL A 118 6.90 -26.47 1.69
N ILE A 119 7.36 -25.37 1.07
CA ILE A 119 6.49 -24.46 0.32
C ILE A 119 5.81 -25.17 -0.86
N LEU A 120 6.55 -25.99 -1.62
CA LEU A 120 6.00 -26.78 -2.71
C LEU A 120 4.91 -27.75 -2.23
N THR A 121 5.14 -28.41 -1.09
CA THR A 121 4.18 -29.33 -0.47
C THR A 121 2.89 -28.60 -0.06
N ASN A 122 3.02 -27.45 0.61
CA ASN A 122 1.87 -26.65 1.02
C ASN A 122 1.09 -26.06 -0.17
N ARG A 123 1.81 -25.68 -1.24
CA ARG A 123 1.17 -25.25 -2.50
C ARG A 123 0.38 -26.38 -3.14
N ALA A 124 0.93 -27.60 -3.18
CA ALA A 124 0.22 -28.77 -3.70
C ALA A 124 -1.05 -29.08 -2.89
N ALA A 125 -0.95 -29.04 -1.55
CA ALA A 125 -2.11 -29.18 -0.67
C ALA A 125 -3.17 -28.09 -0.95
N SER A 126 -2.75 -26.84 -1.16
CA SER A 126 -3.66 -25.74 -1.50
C SER A 126 -4.39 -25.97 -2.82
N HIS A 127 -3.70 -26.46 -3.85
CA HIS A 127 -4.32 -26.84 -5.12
C HIS A 127 -5.31 -27.99 -4.96
N PHE A 128 -4.98 -28.99 -4.14
CA PHE A 128 -5.87 -30.10 -3.85
C PHE A 128 -7.18 -29.63 -3.19
N HIS A 129 -7.08 -28.79 -2.14
CA HIS A 129 -8.27 -28.25 -1.48
C HIS A 129 -9.05 -27.26 -2.34
N LEU A 130 -8.38 -26.50 -3.20
CA LEU A 130 -9.03 -25.63 -4.18
C LEU A 130 -9.89 -26.43 -5.16
N GLY A 131 -9.38 -27.56 -5.66
CA GLY A 131 -10.14 -28.46 -6.54
C GLY A 131 -11.31 -29.14 -5.83
N ALA A 132 -11.11 -29.56 -4.57
CA ALA A 132 -12.15 -30.21 -3.77
C ALA A 132 -13.33 -29.29 -3.40
N HIS A 133 -13.12 -27.97 -3.34
CA HIS A 133 -14.18 -26.99 -3.03
C HIS A 133 -15.00 -26.58 -4.28
N ILE A 134 -14.58 -26.97 -5.48
CA ILE A 134 -15.27 -26.62 -6.75
C ILE A 134 -16.20 -27.78 -7.21
N GLN A 135 -16.32 -28.86 -6.44
CA GLN A 135 -17.32 -29.92 -6.61
C GLN A 135 -18.44 -29.78 -5.58
#